data_AF-A0A976K5R3-F1
#
_entry.id   AF-A0A976K5R3-F1
#
_cell.length_a   1.000
_cell.length_b   1.000
_cell.length_c   1.000
_cell.angle_alpha   90.00
_cell.angle_beta   90.00
_cell.angle_gamma   90.00
#
_symmetry.space_group_name_H-M   'P 1'
#
loop_
_entity.id
_entity.type
_entity.pdbx_description
1 polymer ?
#
loop_
_entity_poly.entity_id
_entity_poly.type
_entity_poly.pdbx_seq_one_letter_code
_entity_poly.pdbx_strand_id
1 'polypeptide(L)'
;DDFYTVTGDFAGWLGRLRSGGTHLPAVFEYGTMDSQKTLGSIKSLHITVLENQGAQFGYASPADEERIKGDYREMFYPSSPHWRTKVITDSRAMFEAVLANWPRVGR
;
A
#
# COMPACT_ATOMS: atom_id res chain seq x y z
N ASP A 1 -3.41 19.47 -0.19
CA ASP A 1 -4.64 19.56 -1.01
C ASP A 1 -4.38 19.03 -2.41
N ASP A 2 -4.27 17.71 -2.56
CA ASP A 2 -4.22 17.05 -3.86
C ASP A 2 -4.81 15.63 -3.73
N PHE A 3 -6.13 15.54 -3.65
CA PHE A 3 -6.83 14.31 -4.00
C PHE A 3 -7.47 14.54 -5.36
N TYR A 4 -6.89 13.95 -6.40
CA TYR A 4 -7.48 13.88 -7.73
C TYR A 4 -8.72 12.99 -7.70
N THR A 5 -9.72 13.29 -8.52
CA THR A 5 -10.90 12.42 -8.65
C THR A 5 -10.47 11.04 -9.11
N VAL A 6 -10.63 10.05 -8.24
CA VAL A 6 -10.42 8.64 -8.58
C VAL A 6 -11.75 8.06 -9.06
N THR A 7 -11.77 7.53 -10.28
CA THR A 7 -12.94 6.82 -10.82
C THR A 7 -12.59 5.36 -11.08
N GLY A 8 -13.48 4.45 -10.68
CA GLY A 8 -13.31 3.01 -10.95
C GLY A 8 -12.46 2.26 -9.92
N ASP A 9 -12.18 2.88 -8.76
CA ASP A 9 -11.52 2.18 -7.67
C ASP A 9 -12.38 1.04 -7.12
N PHE A 10 -11.70 0.02 -6.60
CA PHE A 10 -12.34 -1.18 -6.10
C PHE A 10 -13.23 -0.91 -4.86
N ALA A 11 -12.79 -0.02 -3.96
CA ALA A 11 -13.52 0.27 -2.72
C ALA A 11 -14.85 0.98 -3.01
N GLY A 12 -14.87 1.88 -3.99
CA GLY A 12 -16.08 2.53 -4.52
C GLY A 12 -16.97 1.57 -5.31
N TRP A 13 -16.39 0.68 -6.12
CA TRP A 13 -17.14 -0.35 -6.84
C TRP A 13 -17.88 -1.30 -5.89
N LEU A 14 -17.26 -1.73 -4.79
CA LEU A 14 -17.91 -2.56 -3.77
C LEU A 14 -19.16 -1.88 -3.20
N GLY A 15 -19.12 -0.56 -3.00
CA GLY A 15 -20.28 0.21 -2.56
C GLY A 15 -21.45 0.11 -3.53
N ARG A 16 -21.18 0.11 -4.84
CA ARG A 16 -22.20 0.01 -5.91
C ARG A 16 -22.83 -1.38 -6.02
N LEU A 17 -22.19 -2.43 -5.53
CA LEU A 17 -22.76 -3.79 -5.53
C LEU A 17 -23.80 -4.01 -4.43
N ARG A 18 -23.87 -3.12 -3.44
CA ARG A 18 -24.76 -3.30 -2.29
C ARG A 18 -26.20 -2.97 -2.67
N SER A 19 -27.13 -3.80 -2.20
CA SER A 19 -28.58 -3.56 -2.34
C SER A 19 -29.12 -2.51 -1.35
N GLY A 20 -28.33 -2.12 -0.35
CA GLY A 20 -28.69 -1.09 0.63
C GLY A 20 -27.71 -0.99 1.80
N GLY A 21 -28.02 -0.06 2.70
CA GLY A 21 -27.21 0.24 3.89
C GLY A 21 -25.98 1.12 3.61
N THR A 22 -25.41 1.68 4.68
CA THR A 22 -24.26 2.59 4.60
C THR A 22 -22.98 1.87 4.18
N HIS A 23 -22.24 2.47 3.26
CA HIS A 23 -20.91 2.04 2.83
C HIS A 23 -19.89 3.13 3.16
N LEU A 24 -18.89 2.80 3.98
CA LEU A 24 -17.79 3.70 4.35
C LEU A 24 -16.47 3.05 3.93
N PRO A 25 -16.03 3.24 2.68
CA PRO A 25 -14.75 2.72 2.24
C PRO A 25 -13.60 3.48 2.93
N ALA A 26 -12.62 2.73 3.42
CA ALA A 26 -11.36 3.27 3.89
C ALA A 26 -10.22 2.53 3.17
N VAL A 27 -9.35 3.28 2.51
CA VAL A 27 -8.15 2.76 1.86
C VAL A 27 -6.95 3.27 2.63
N PHE A 28 -6.06 2.35 2.98
CA PHE A 28 -4.79 2.68 3.63
C PHE A 28 -3.65 2.41 2.66
N GLU A 29 -2.89 3.45 2.37
CA GLU A 29 -1.68 3.37 1.57
C GLU A 29 -0.48 3.61 2.47
N TYR A 30 0.40 2.61 2.56
CA TYR A 30 1.63 2.73 3.35
C TYR A 30 2.82 2.82 2.41
N GLY A 31 3.44 3.99 2.34
CA GLY A 31 4.69 4.19 1.61
C GLY A 31 5.90 3.70 2.43
N THR A 32 6.90 3.16 1.74
CA THR A 32 8.12 2.59 2.36
C THR A 32 9.39 3.29 1.86
N MET A 33 9.48 3.56 0.55
CA MET A 33 10.69 4.10 -0.10
C MET A 33 10.57 5.57 -0.54
N ASP A 34 9.55 6.30 -0.06
CA ASP A 34 9.34 7.70 -0.46
C ASP A 34 9.20 7.82 -1.99
N SER A 35 8.52 6.86 -2.62
CA SER A 35 8.40 6.74 -4.08
C SER A 35 7.70 7.92 -4.75
N GLN A 36 7.05 8.79 -3.98
CA GLN A 36 6.58 10.10 -4.42
C GLN A 36 7.70 11.07 -4.79
N LYS A 37 8.96 10.82 -4.38
CA LYS A 37 10.14 11.59 -4.78
C LYS A 37 10.88 10.91 -5.92
N THR A 38 11.52 11.70 -6.78
CA THR A 38 12.22 11.24 -8.00
C THR A 38 13.23 10.11 -7.74
N LEU A 39 14.03 10.20 -6.67
CA LEU A 39 15.01 9.15 -6.37
C LEU A 39 14.35 7.87 -5.81
N GLY A 40 13.29 8.03 -5.02
CA GLY A 40 12.49 6.91 -4.51
C GLY A 40 11.80 6.16 -5.64
N SER A 41 11.20 6.89 -6.60
CA SER A 41 10.51 6.30 -7.74
C SER A 41 11.46 5.51 -8.64
N ILE A 42 12.63 6.07 -8.99
CA ILE A 42 13.65 5.39 -9.79
C ILE A 42 14.11 4.10 -9.10
N LYS A 43 14.38 4.15 -7.78
CA LYS A 43 14.79 2.97 -7.02
C LYS A 43 13.71 1.90 -7.01
N SER A 44 12.44 2.27 -6.77
CA SER A 44 11.33 1.30 -6.81
C SER A 44 11.15 0.68 -8.19
N LEU A 45 11.27 1.47 -9.26
CA LEU A 45 11.17 0.95 -10.62
C LEU A 45 12.28 -0.06 -10.91
N HIS A 46 13.51 0.26 -10.53
CA HIS A 46 14.65 -0.63 -10.74
C HIS A 46 14.49 -1.97 -10.01
N ILE A 47 14.09 -1.94 -8.73
CA ILE A 47 13.86 -3.15 -7.94
C ILE A 47 12.73 -4.00 -8.56
N THR A 48 11.62 -3.37 -8.96
CA THR A 48 10.50 -4.07 -9.63
C THR A 48 10.93 -4.71 -10.95
N VAL A 49 11.73 -4.02 -11.76
CA VAL A 49 12.24 -4.57 -13.03
C VAL A 49 13.11 -5.79 -12.76
N LEU A 50 14.04 -5.71 -11.79
CA LEU A 50 14.93 -6.82 -11.46
C LEU A 50 14.16 -8.04 -10.93
N GLU A 51 13.19 -7.83 -10.03
CA GLU A 51 12.37 -8.92 -9.48
C GLU A 51 11.56 -9.60 -10.57
N ASN A 52 10.89 -8.82 -11.44
CA ASN A 52 10.11 -9.39 -12.53
C ASN A 52 10.97 -10.15 -13.55
N GLN A 53 12.16 -9.63 -13.88
CA GLN A 53 13.09 -10.35 -14.77
C GLN A 53 13.53 -11.68 -14.14
N GLY A 54 13.90 -11.66 -12.86
CA GLY A 54 14.29 -12.87 -12.13
C GLY A 54 13.17 -13.89 -11.99
N ALA A 55 11.95 -13.43 -11.71
CA ALA A 55 10.77 -14.29 -11.56
C ALA A 55 10.35 -14.96 -12.87
N GLN A 56 10.47 -14.25 -14.01
CA GLN A 56 10.03 -14.76 -15.31
C GLN A 56 11.12 -15.57 -16.03
N PHE A 57 12.39 -15.16 -15.93
CA PHE A 57 13.48 -15.70 -16.74
C PHE A 57 14.59 -16.37 -15.91
N GLY A 58 14.46 -16.36 -14.59
CA GLY A 58 15.48 -16.86 -13.67
C GLY A 58 16.48 -15.78 -13.26
N TYR A 59 17.17 -16.03 -12.15
CA TYR A 59 18.17 -15.14 -11.59
C TYR A 59 19.58 -15.52 -12.07
N ALA A 60 20.46 -14.54 -12.19
CA ALA A 60 21.86 -14.77 -12.61
C ALA A 60 22.63 -15.65 -11.61
N SER A 61 22.29 -15.55 -10.33
CA SER A 61 22.86 -16.36 -9.25
C SER A 61 21.88 -16.49 -8.08
N PRO A 62 22.06 -17.50 -7.20
CA PRO A 62 21.28 -17.60 -5.96
C PRO A 62 21.45 -16.38 -5.03
N ALA A 63 22.63 -15.76 -5.03
CA ALA A 63 22.89 -14.57 -4.23
C ALA A 63 22.12 -13.34 -4.77
N ASP A 64 22.02 -13.20 -6.10
CA ASP A 64 21.20 -12.16 -6.72
C ASP A 64 19.71 -12.39 -6.44
N GLU A 65 19.26 -13.64 -6.48
CA GLU A 65 17.88 -13.99 -6.12
C GLU A 65 17.55 -13.57 -4.69
N GLU A 66 18.38 -13.93 -3.72
CA GLU A 66 18.18 -13.58 -2.32
C GLU A 66 18.14 -12.06 -2.13
N ARG A 67 19.12 -11.35 -2.70
CA ARG A 67 19.20 -9.89 -2.61
C ARG A 67 18.00 -9.20 -3.24
N ILE A 68 17.66 -9.53 -4.49
CA ILE A 68 16.56 -8.88 -5.24
C ILE A 68 15.21 -9.16 -4.56
N LYS A 69 14.97 -10.38 -4.07
CA LYS A 69 13.76 -10.70 -3.30
C LYS A 69 13.71 -9.94 -1.97
N GLY A 70 14.85 -9.78 -1.31
CA GLY A 70 14.99 -8.95 -0.11
C GLY A 70 14.64 -7.49 -0.39
N ASP A 71 15.26 -6.90 -1.40
CA ASP A 71 15.01 -5.53 -1.86
C ASP A 71 13.53 -5.32 -2.21
N TYR A 72 12.93 -6.27 -2.93
CA TYR A 72 11.51 -6.20 -3.31
C TYR A 72 10.59 -6.27 -2.10
N ARG A 73 10.86 -7.17 -1.15
CA ARG A 73 10.11 -7.26 0.10
C ARG A 73 10.19 -5.96 0.90
N GLU A 74 11.37 -5.34 0.97
CA GLU A 74 11.58 -4.09 1.71
C GLU A 74 10.68 -2.95 1.19
N MET A 75 10.28 -2.98 -0.10
CA MET A 75 9.34 -2.01 -0.68
C MET A 75 7.91 -2.13 -0.13
N PHE A 76 7.50 -3.25 0.46
CA PHE A 76 6.12 -3.46 0.94
C PHE A 76 6.06 -3.81 2.42
N TYR A 77 7.13 -4.40 2.94
CA TYR A 77 7.28 -4.84 4.32
C TYR A 77 8.70 -4.54 4.80
N PRO A 78 8.99 -3.27 5.10
CA PRO A 78 10.33 -2.85 5.46
C PRO A 78 10.74 -3.45 6.81
N SER A 79 12.01 -3.79 6.91
CA SER A 79 12.68 -4.31 8.09
C SER A 79 12.61 -3.36 9.30
N SER A 80 12.37 -2.07 9.07
CA SER A 80 12.27 -1.03 10.11
C SER A 80 11.14 -1.31 11.12
N PRO A 81 11.46 -1.60 12.39
CA PRO A 81 10.45 -1.77 13.44
C PRO A 81 9.68 -0.49 13.70
N HIS A 82 10.32 0.68 13.51
CA HIS A 82 9.68 1.99 13.67
C HIS A 82 8.58 2.21 12.63
N TRP A 83 8.81 1.83 11.37
CA TRP A 83 7.78 1.90 10.34
C TRP A 83 6.58 1.03 10.71
N ARG A 84 6.82 -0.21 11.15
CA ARG A 84 5.75 -1.13 11.54
C ARG A 84 4.91 -0.60 12.70
N THR A 85 5.57 -0.11 13.75
CA THR A 85 4.88 0.50 14.90
C THR A 85 4.06 1.71 14.47
N LYS A 86 4.65 2.59 13.65
CA LYS A 86 3.96 3.78 13.13
C LYS A 86 2.70 3.41 12.36
N VAL A 87 2.81 2.48 11.39
CA VAL A 87 1.67 2.03 10.59
C VAL A 87 0.57 1.49 11.51
N ILE A 88 0.88 0.60 12.46
CA ILE A 88 -0.12 0.05 13.38
C ILE A 88 -0.81 1.15 14.21
N THR A 89 -0.04 2.10 14.74
CA THR A 89 -0.57 3.21 15.53
C THR A 89 -1.49 4.10 14.70
N ASP A 90 -1.06 4.51 13.51
CA ASP A 90 -1.83 5.40 12.64
C ASP A 90 -3.11 4.71 12.14
N SER A 91 -3.03 3.44 11.73
CA SER A 91 -4.20 2.65 11.30
C SER A 91 -5.21 2.49 12.42
N ARG A 92 -4.76 2.23 13.65
CA ARG A 92 -5.63 2.12 14.83
C ARG A 92 -6.35 3.44 15.10
N ALA A 93 -5.61 4.55 15.15
CA ALA A 93 -6.20 5.86 15.39
C ALA A 93 -7.25 6.22 14.34
N MET A 94 -6.97 5.95 13.06
CA MET A 94 -7.93 6.17 11.97
C MET A 94 -9.16 5.28 12.10
N PHE A 95 -8.98 3.99 12.38
CA PHE A 95 -10.08 3.05 12.54
C PHE A 95 -10.99 3.43 13.71
N GLU A 96 -10.41 3.80 14.85
CA GLU A 96 -11.15 4.31 16.01
C GLU A 96 -11.93 5.58 15.67
N ALA A 97 -11.34 6.51 14.91
CA ALA A 97 -12.02 7.71 14.44
C ALA A 97 -13.20 7.39 13.50
N VAL A 98 -13.05 6.42 12.59
CA VAL A 98 -14.13 5.97 11.70
C VAL A 98 -15.28 5.38 12.51
N LEU A 99 -14.98 4.48 13.46
CA LEU A 99 -16.00 3.86 14.32
C LEU A 99 -16.72 4.88 15.21
N ALA A 100 -16.00 5.84 15.78
CA ALA A 100 -16.60 6.90 16.60
C ALA A 100 -17.56 7.80 15.79
N ASN A 101 -17.31 7.97 14.49
CA ASN A 101 -18.16 8.75 13.60
C ASN A 101 -19.26 7.93 12.91
N TRP A 102 -19.20 6.59 12.96
CA TRP A 102 -20.19 5.70 12.35
C TRP A 102 -21.65 6.09 12.64
N PRO A 103 -22.06 6.44 13.88
CA PRO A 103 -23.45 6.80 14.17
C PRO A 103 -23.94 8.09 13.48
N ARG A 104 -23.02 8.93 13.00
CA ARG A 104 -23.32 10.22 12.34
C ARG A 104 -23.53 10.08 10.83
N VAL A 105 -22.92 9.07 10.22
CA VAL A 105 -22.99 8.78 8.77
C VAL A 105 -23.91 7.60 8.45
N GLY A 106 -24.32 6.82 9.46
CA GLY A 106 -25.22 5.69 9.35
C GLY A 106 -26.72 6.00 9.41
N ARG A 107 -27.14 7.26 9.17
CA ARG A 107 -28.55 7.67 9.10
C ARG A 107 -28.92 8.09 7.69
#